data_AF-A0A2N2E9M6-F1
#
_entry.id   AF-A0A2N2E9M6-F1
#
_cell.length_a   1.000
_cell.length_b   1.000
_cell.length_c   1.000
_cell.angle_alpha   90.00
_cell.angle_beta   90.00
_cell.angle_gamma   90.00
#
_symmetry.space_group_name_H-M   'P 1'
#
loop_
_entity.id
_entity.type
_entity.pdbx_description
1 polymer ?
#
loop_
_entity_poly.entity_id
_entity_poly.type
_entity_poly.pdbx_seq_one_letter_code
_entity_poly.pdbx_strand_id
1 'polypeptide(L)'
;MITSTILKDLSCLFDKQIRTLVELNVSADKIIGPIESLMEKKDLVVSTGNEIMLSGKFTGDLIFSPVIPLDIIELPIQAYFLSFRGNQGHTYFRSEDILDLIKTPSEPYYIFNLDEACFDGNRDIDMDQSFLTLAEAISLCLFNQTLLRCCVRALSSKLTRLEGSPVVHIYQLEHPKIDWDYSQDECSKWANPHCSKKKV
;
A
#
# COMPACT_ATOMS: atom_id res chain seq x y z
N MET A 1 21.33 23.92 -3.02
CA MET A 1 21.91 22.73 -2.34
C MET A 1 20.85 21.84 -1.68
N ILE A 2 19.76 22.37 -1.12
CA ILE A 2 18.71 21.54 -0.50
C ILE A 2 17.95 20.67 -1.54
N THR A 3 17.61 21.24 -2.70
CA THR A 3 16.86 20.55 -3.77
C THR A 3 17.62 19.36 -4.39
N SER A 4 18.96 19.44 -4.47
CA SER A 4 19.77 18.34 -5.04
C SER A 4 19.83 17.13 -4.12
N THR A 5 19.73 17.32 -2.81
CA THR A 5 19.69 16.21 -1.84
C THR A 5 18.33 15.52 -1.85
N ILE A 6 17.24 16.29 -1.86
CA ILE A 6 15.87 15.74 -1.92
C ILE A 6 15.67 14.86 -3.17
N LEU A 7 16.04 15.36 -4.36
CA LEU A 7 15.91 14.58 -5.60
C LEU A 7 16.71 13.28 -5.58
N LYS A 8 17.91 13.30 -4.97
CA LYS A 8 18.74 12.12 -4.80
C LYS A 8 18.08 11.11 -3.86
N ASP A 9 17.53 11.57 -2.74
CA ASP A 9 16.87 10.70 -1.75
C ASP A 9 15.60 10.07 -2.32
N LEU A 10 14.79 10.83 -3.07
CA LEU A 10 13.61 10.33 -3.77
C LEU A 10 13.96 9.32 -4.86
N SER A 11 15.03 9.58 -5.64
CA SER A 11 15.52 8.62 -6.63
C SER A 11 16.01 7.33 -5.98
N CYS A 12 16.70 7.44 -4.84
CA CYS A 12 17.16 6.29 -4.06
C CYS A 12 15.99 5.47 -3.51
N LEU A 13 14.94 6.14 -2.99
CA LEU A 13 13.72 5.49 -2.54
C LEU A 13 13.04 4.72 -3.67
N PHE A 14 12.89 5.35 -4.84
CA PHE A 14 12.34 4.71 -6.04
C PHE A 14 13.12 3.44 -6.40
N ASP A 15 14.45 3.55 -6.54
CA ASP A 15 15.30 2.43 -6.93
C ASP A 15 15.28 1.30 -5.89
N LYS A 16 15.16 1.65 -4.60
CA LYS A 16 14.99 0.68 -3.52
C LYS A 16 13.66 -0.07 -3.65
N GLN A 17 12.55 0.63 -3.89
CA GLN A 17 11.23 0.01 -4.02
C GLN A 17 11.15 -0.92 -5.24
N ILE A 18 11.69 -0.51 -6.38
CA ILE A 18 11.79 -1.38 -7.56
C ILE A 18 12.62 -2.63 -7.26
N ARG A 19 13.78 -2.47 -6.59
CA ARG A 19 14.60 -3.62 -6.20
C ARG A 19 13.85 -4.57 -5.27
N THR A 20 13.15 -4.04 -4.29
CA THR A 20 12.31 -4.84 -3.39
C THR A 20 11.26 -5.64 -4.16
N LEU A 21 10.63 -5.08 -5.21
CA LEU A 21 9.70 -5.81 -6.08
C LEU A 21 10.39 -6.93 -6.88
N VAL A 22 11.59 -6.66 -7.42
CA VAL A 22 12.38 -7.66 -8.17
C VAL A 22 12.80 -8.83 -7.28
N GLU A 23 13.08 -8.56 -6.00
CA GLU A 23 13.51 -9.56 -5.01
C GLU A 23 12.35 -10.38 -4.42
N LEU A 24 11.09 -10.05 -4.75
CA LEU A 24 9.94 -10.84 -4.35
C LEU A 24 10.01 -12.25 -4.96
N ASN A 25 9.59 -13.25 -4.19
CA ASN A 25 9.49 -14.64 -4.66
C ASN A 25 8.25 -14.84 -5.54
N VAL A 26 8.21 -14.14 -6.68
CA VAL A 26 7.13 -14.16 -7.67
C VAL A 26 7.71 -14.56 -9.01
N SER A 27 6.95 -15.35 -9.77
CA SER A 27 7.41 -15.80 -11.08
C SER A 27 7.65 -14.61 -12.03
N ALA A 28 8.77 -14.66 -12.76
CA ALA A 28 9.24 -13.56 -13.60
C ALA A 28 8.20 -13.11 -14.65
N ASP A 29 7.48 -14.07 -15.25
CA ASP A 29 6.41 -13.82 -16.23
C ASP A 29 5.24 -12.99 -15.67
N LYS A 30 5.06 -12.98 -14.34
CA LYS A 30 3.99 -12.22 -13.68
C LYS A 30 4.42 -10.84 -13.20
N ILE A 31 5.70 -10.66 -12.88
CA ILE A 31 6.20 -9.44 -12.22
C ILE A 31 7.00 -8.51 -13.13
N ILE A 32 7.60 -9.01 -14.22
CA ILE A 32 8.44 -8.20 -15.13
C ILE A 32 7.64 -7.05 -15.76
N GLY A 33 6.52 -7.35 -16.42
CA GLY A 33 5.70 -6.33 -17.07
C GLY A 33 5.23 -5.23 -16.10
N PRO A 34 4.74 -5.59 -14.90
CA PRO A 34 4.40 -4.60 -13.88
C PRO A 34 5.58 -3.73 -13.43
N ILE A 35 6.77 -4.33 -13.26
CA ILE A 35 7.98 -3.59 -12.88
C ILE A 35 8.40 -2.62 -13.99
N GLU A 36 8.37 -3.04 -15.26
CA GLU A 36 8.69 -2.18 -16.40
C GLU A 36 7.74 -0.96 -16.45
N SER A 37 6.43 -1.19 -16.31
CA SER A 37 5.42 -0.12 -16.25
C SER A 37 5.64 0.86 -15.09
N LEU A 38 6.11 0.38 -13.94
CA LEU A 38 6.48 1.24 -12.81
C LEU A 38 7.78 2.02 -13.09
N MET A 39 8.79 1.38 -13.67
CA MET A 39 10.08 1.99 -14.01
C MET A 39 9.94 3.16 -14.99
N GLU A 40 9.04 3.05 -15.97
CA GLU A 40 8.73 4.12 -16.93
C GLU A 40 8.21 5.40 -16.25
N LYS A 41 7.68 5.30 -15.03
CA LYS A 41 7.14 6.43 -14.26
C LYS A 41 8.17 7.14 -13.39
N LYS A 42 9.45 6.71 -13.38
CA LYS A 42 10.49 7.21 -12.47
C LYS A 42 10.56 8.74 -12.41
N ASP A 43 10.73 9.39 -13.55
CA ASP A 43 10.92 10.85 -13.61
C ASP A 43 9.69 11.61 -13.08
N LEU A 44 8.49 11.11 -13.40
CA LEU A 44 7.23 11.69 -12.95
C LEU A 44 7.01 11.49 -11.44
N VAL A 45 7.37 10.33 -10.91
CA VAL A 45 7.25 10.01 -9.49
C VAL A 45 8.24 10.83 -8.66
N VAL A 46 9.50 10.89 -9.08
CA VAL A 46 10.54 11.66 -8.38
C VAL A 46 10.23 13.16 -8.43
N SER A 47 9.80 13.69 -9.56
CA SER A 47 9.39 15.10 -9.66
C SER A 47 8.17 15.41 -8.79
N THR A 48 7.14 14.56 -8.81
CA THR A 48 5.95 14.69 -7.96
C THR A 48 6.30 14.62 -6.48
N GLY A 49 7.15 13.67 -6.07
CA GLY A 49 7.63 13.56 -4.69
C GLY A 49 8.37 14.82 -4.24
N ASN A 50 9.18 15.40 -5.13
CA ASN A 50 9.91 16.64 -4.85
C ASN A 50 8.96 17.83 -4.69
N GLU A 51 7.92 17.95 -5.53
CA GLU A 51 6.88 18.97 -5.35
C GLU A 51 6.19 18.87 -3.99
N ILE A 52 5.82 17.65 -3.57
CA ILE A 52 5.15 17.40 -2.29
C ILE A 52 6.09 17.79 -1.13
N MET A 53 7.35 17.35 -1.17
CA MET A 53 8.35 17.69 -0.14
C MET A 53 8.59 19.21 -0.06
N LEU A 54 8.73 19.89 -1.19
CA LEU A 54 8.96 21.34 -1.24
C LEU A 54 7.72 22.16 -0.82
N SER A 55 6.51 21.62 -1.00
CA SER A 55 5.28 22.28 -0.58
C SER A 55 5.12 22.34 0.95
N GLY A 56 5.91 21.57 1.70
CA GLY A 56 5.78 21.43 3.16
C GLY A 56 4.51 20.69 3.60
N LYS A 57 3.75 20.11 2.66
CA LYS A 57 2.51 19.34 2.91
C LYS A 57 2.76 17.84 3.06
N PHE A 58 4.00 17.41 3.16
CA PHE A 58 4.33 16.03 3.47
C PHE A 58 4.06 15.78 4.96
N THR A 59 3.10 14.91 5.24
CA THR A 59 2.69 14.59 6.63
C THR A 59 2.92 13.13 7.00
N GLY A 60 3.31 12.30 6.03
CA GLY A 60 3.40 10.86 6.22
C GLY A 60 4.81 10.30 6.42
N ASP A 61 4.90 8.99 6.53
CA ASP A 61 6.17 8.27 6.71
C ASP A 61 6.74 7.76 5.39
N LEU A 62 5.90 7.69 4.35
CA LEU A 62 6.30 7.29 3.01
C LEU A 62 5.75 8.27 1.97
N ILE A 63 6.66 8.92 1.24
CA ILE A 63 6.31 9.95 0.25
C ILE A 63 5.60 9.39 -0.97
N PHE A 64 5.95 8.18 -1.40
CA PHE A 64 5.23 7.43 -2.42
C PHE A 64 5.43 5.93 -2.29
N SER A 65 4.48 5.15 -2.81
CA SER A 65 4.57 3.68 -2.85
C SER A 65 4.02 3.12 -4.17
N PRO A 66 4.72 2.16 -4.81
CA PRO A 66 4.23 1.51 -6.02
C PRO A 66 3.13 0.50 -5.68
N VAL A 67 2.06 0.50 -6.46
CA VAL A 67 0.89 -0.35 -6.32
C VAL A 67 0.75 -1.17 -7.60
N ILE A 68 0.60 -2.49 -7.42
CA ILE A 68 0.24 -3.39 -8.51
C ILE A 68 -1.24 -3.78 -8.29
N PRO A 69 -2.15 -3.40 -9.20
CA PRO A 69 -3.56 -3.77 -9.14
C PRO A 69 -3.83 -5.28 -9.02
N LEU A 70 -4.95 -5.65 -8.38
CA LEU A 70 -5.35 -7.06 -8.15
C LEU A 70 -5.77 -7.81 -9.43
N ASP A 71 -6.10 -7.08 -10.49
CA ASP A 71 -6.40 -7.59 -11.84
C ASP A 71 -5.13 -7.91 -12.65
N ILE A 72 -3.97 -7.36 -12.25
CA ILE A 72 -2.66 -7.69 -12.84
C ILE A 72 -1.99 -8.83 -12.09
N ILE A 73 -1.85 -8.71 -10.77
CA ILE A 73 -1.33 -9.78 -9.92
C ILE A 73 -2.40 -10.18 -8.93
N GLU A 74 -2.81 -11.44 -9.00
CA GLU A 74 -3.89 -11.95 -8.16
C GLU A 74 -3.55 -11.91 -6.67
N LEU A 75 -4.59 -11.73 -5.85
CA LEU A 75 -4.49 -11.61 -4.40
C LEU A 75 -3.69 -12.74 -3.72
N PRO A 76 -3.82 -14.03 -4.09
CA PRO A 76 -2.99 -15.09 -3.50
C PRO A 76 -1.48 -14.88 -3.68
N ILE A 77 -1.07 -14.26 -4.79
CA ILE A 77 0.33 -13.95 -5.08
C ILE A 77 0.74 -12.69 -4.32
N GLN A 78 -0.09 -11.65 -4.34
CA GLN A 78 0.19 -10.41 -3.59
C GLN A 78 0.23 -10.64 -2.07
N ALA A 79 -0.48 -11.64 -1.54
CA ALA A 79 -0.37 -12.01 -0.14
C ALA A 79 1.07 -12.43 0.25
N TYR A 80 1.85 -12.98 -0.69
CA TYR A 80 3.26 -13.31 -0.45
C TYR A 80 4.19 -12.09 -0.42
N PHE A 81 3.71 -10.93 -0.87
CA PHE A 81 4.48 -9.68 -0.73
C PHE A 81 4.58 -9.30 0.74
N LEU A 82 3.58 -9.69 1.53
CA LEU A 82 3.58 -9.55 2.96
C LEU A 82 4.55 -10.59 3.53
N SER A 83 5.57 -10.13 4.25
CA SER A 83 6.42 -11.02 5.04
C SER A 83 6.74 -10.39 6.38
N PHE A 84 6.73 -11.20 7.44
CA PHE A 84 7.06 -10.72 8.78
C PHE A 84 7.88 -11.78 9.51
N ARG A 85 9.07 -11.40 9.98
CA ARG A 85 10.02 -12.30 10.68
C ARG A 85 10.29 -13.62 9.93
N GLY A 86 10.38 -13.54 8.60
CA GLY A 86 10.63 -14.70 7.73
C GLY A 86 9.38 -15.52 7.37
N ASN A 87 8.21 -15.20 7.94
CA ASN A 87 6.94 -15.84 7.58
C ASN A 87 6.29 -15.10 6.42
N GLN A 88 6.03 -15.81 5.32
CA GLN A 88 5.25 -15.28 4.20
C GLN A 88 3.78 -15.16 4.56
N GLY A 89 3.12 -14.17 3.96
CA GLY A 89 1.71 -13.92 4.13
C GLY A 89 0.82 -14.91 3.39
N HIS A 90 -0.46 -14.95 3.76
CA HIS A 90 -1.45 -15.80 3.12
C HIS A 90 -2.83 -15.14 3.08
N THR A 91 -3.73 -15.70 2.29
CA THR A 91 -5.12 -15.25 2.14
C THR A 91 -6.01 -16.46 1.88
N TYR A 92 -7.26 -16.38 2.30
CA TYR A 92 -8.31 -17.36 1.97
C TYR A 92 -9.20 -16.88 0.82
N PHE A 93 -9.00 -15.65 0.37
CA PHE A 93 -9.80 -15.02 -0.68
C PHE A 93 -9.09 -15.03 -2.02
N ARG A 94 -9.88 -14.99 -3.08
CA ARG A 94 -9.45 -14.71 -4.45
C ARG A 94 -9.65 -13.23 -4.76
N SER A 95 -8.99 -12.73 -5.82
CA SER A 95 -9.22 -11.35 -6.28
C SER A 95 -10.69 -11.08 -6.60
N GLU A 96 -11.39 -12.07 -7.19
CA GLU A 96 -12.82 -12.00 -7.53
C GLU A 96 -13.76 -11.90 -6.32
N ASP A 97 -13.26 -12.22 -5.12
CA ASP A 97 -14.02 -12.04 -3.89
C ASP A 97 -13.99 -10.58 -3.43
N ILE A 98 -13.14 -9.72 -4.00
CA ILE A 98 -12.92 -8.34 -3.56
C ILE A 98 -13.41 -7.35 -4.62
N LEU A 99 -14.23 -6.39 -4.19
CA LEU A 99 -14.71 -5.28 -5.00
C LEU A 99 -14.15 -3.97 -4.47
N ASP A 100 -13.40 -3.26 -5.30
CA ASP A 100 -12.99 -1.88 -5.03
C ASP A 100 -14.20 -0.94 -5.22
N LEU A 101 -14.50 -0.17 -4.17
CA LEU A 101 -15.58 0.83 -4.10
C LEU A 101 -15.16 2.18 -4.69
N ILE A 102 -13.85 2.39 -4.85
CA ILE A 102 -13.29 3.57 -5.51
C ILE A 102 -12.68 3.16 -6.84
N LYS A 103 -12.68 4.08 -7.81
CA LYS A 103 -11.97 3.86 -9.06
C LYS A 103 -10.45 3.90 -8.81
N THR A 104 -9.77 2.82 -9.18
CA THR A 104 -8.32 2.71 -9.23
C THR A 104 -7.83 2.62 -10.68
N PRO A 105 -6.57 3.00 -10.96
CA PRO A 105 -5.93 2.66 -12.22
C PRO A 105 -5.88 1.14 -12.41
N SER A 106 -6.12 0.67 -13.64
CA SER A 106 -5.97 -0.73 -14.03
C SER A 106 -4.52 -1.12 -14.32
N GLU A 107 -3.63 -0.14 -14.49
CA GLU A 107 -2.18 -0.33 -14.71
C GLU A 107 -1.42 -0.05 -13.41
N PRO A 108 -0.20 -0.59 -13.21
CA PRO A 108 0.62 -0.31 -12.04
C PRO A 108 0.88 1.20 -11.87
N TYR A 109 0.72 1.69 -10.65
CA TYR A 109 0.71 3.13 -10.34
C TYR A 109 1.37 3.43 -9.00
N TYR A 110 1.57 4.70 -8.69
CA TYR A 110 2.10 5.18 -7.42
C TYR A 110 1.02 5.96 -6.67
N ILE A 111 0.94 5.72 -5.36
CA ILE A 111 0.20 6.54 -4.40
C ILE A 111 1.18 7.43 -3.63
N PHE A 112 0.75 8.63 -3.21
CA PHE A 112 1.63 9.65 -2.61
C PHE A 112 1.15 10.15 -1.25
N ASN A 113 2.08 10.72 -0.47
CA ASN A 113 1.88 11.30 0.85
C ASN A 113 1.10 10.36 1.77
N LEU A 114 1.75 9.24 2.10
CA LEU A 114 1.14 8.14 2.84
C LEU A 114 1.33 8.38 4.33
N ASP A 115 0.28 8.90 4.95
CA ASP A 115 0.29 9.24 6.36
C ASP A 115 -0.16 8.05 7.20
N GLU A 116 0.76 7.67 8.07
CA GLU A 116 0.58 6.68 9.11
C GLU A 116 -0.20 7.25 10.29
N ALA A 117 -0.08 8.53 10.61
CA ALA A 117 -0.57 9.12 11.87
C ALA A 117 -2.09 9.06 12.09
N CYS A 118 -2.86 8.48 11.16
CA CYS A 118 -4.19 7.93 11.40
C CYS A 118 -4.18 6.53 12.06
N PHE A 119 -3.03 6.07 12.60
CA PHE A 119 -2.89 4.92 13.51
C PHE A 119 -3.32 5.22 14.94
N ASP A 120 -3.54 6.49 15.29
CA ASP A 120 -4.21 6.90 16.52
C ASP A 120 -5.67 7.22 16.17
N GLY A 121 -6.62 6.46 16.71
CA GLY A 121 -8.07 6.62 16.48
C GLY A 121 -8.68 7.94 16.99
N ASN A 122 -7.87 8.99 17.14
CA ASN A 122 -8.20 10.29 17.73
C ASN A 122 -7.98 11.48 16.76
N ARG A 123 -7.70 11.25 15.47
CA ARG A 123 -7.68 12.34 14.48
C ARG A 123 -8.98 12.39 13.71
N ASP A 124 -9.54 13.60 13.64
CA ASP A 124 -10.60 13.93 12.69
C ASP A 124 -10.07 13.60 11.28
N ILE A 125 -10.70 12.61 10.64
CA ILE A 125 -10.39 12.22 9.27
C ILE A 125 -10.79 13.39 8.37
N ASP A 126 -9.81 14.05 7.78
CA ASP A 126 -10.07 15.11 6.82
C ASP A 126 -10.74 14.49 5.57
N MET A 127 -11.87 15.04 5.13
CA MET A 127 -12.70 14.45 4.04
C MET A 127 -11.98 14.39 2.68
N ASP A 128 -10.80 15.01 2.57
CA ASP A 128 -9.95 14.96 1.39
C ASP A 128 -8.97 13.78 1.35
N GLN A 129 -8.89 12.98 2.42
CA GLN A 129 -8.08 11.77 2.49
C GLN A 129 -8.75 10.59 1.77
N SER A 130 -8.02 9.91 0.90
CA SER A 130 -8.52 8.73 0.19
C SER A 130 -8.22 7.47 1.00
N PHE A 131 -9.29 6.73 1.30
CA PHE A 131 -9.21 5.37 1.82
C PHE A 131 -8.49 4.45 0.84
N LEU A 132 -7.66 3.54 1.37
CA LEU A 132 -6.89 2.60 0.56
C LEU A 132 -7.73 1.44 0.04
N THR A 133 -7.50 1.03 -1.20
CA THR A 133 -7.92 -0.30 -1.68
C THR A 133 -7.01 -1.38 -1.11
N LEU A 134 -7.38 -2.66 -1.31
CA LEU A 134 -6.58 -3.77 -0.82
C LEU A 134 -5.18 -3.83 -1.44
N ALA A 135 -5.04 -3.57 -2.75
CA ALA A 135 -3.73 -3.47 -3.39
C ALA A 135 -2.86 -2.34 -2.80
N GLU A 136 -3.48 -1.18 -2.51
CA GLU A 136 -2.80 -0.04 -1.90
C GLU A 136 -2.38 -0.34 -0.45
N ALA A 137 -3.22 -1.04 0.31
CA ALA A 137 -2.91 -1.54 1.65
C ALA A 137 -1.73 -2.53 1.62
N ILE A 138 -1.72 -3.50 0.71
CA ILE A 138 -0.61 -4.46 0.55
C ILE A 138 0.68 -3.73 0.19
N SER A 139 0.62 -2.79 -0.75
CA SER A 139 1.75 -1.95 -1.13
C SER A 139 2.32 -1.20 0.09
N LEU A 140 1.46 -0.51 0.84
CA LEU A 140 1.88 0.17 2.06
C LEU A 140 2.56 -0.80 3.04
N CYS A 141 2.01 -2.00 3.21
CA CYS A 141 2.59 -3.01 4.10
C CYS A 141 3.95 -3.53 3.65
N LEU A 142 4.16 -3.67 2.34
CA LEU A 142 5.43 -4.15 1.79
C LEU A 142 6.56 -3.12 1.99
N PHE A 143 6.27 -1.84 1.75
CA PHE A 143 7.31 -0.80 1.71
C PHE A 143 7.46 -0.02 3.01
N ASN A 144 6.62 -0.30 4.00
CA ASN A 144 6.64 0.38 5.27
C ASN A 144 7.01 -0.56 6.44
N GLN A 145 8.09 -0.22 7.14
CA GLN A 145 8.61 -1.00 8.28
C GLN A 145 7.79 -0.78 9.57
N THR A 146 6.90 0.23 9.60
CA THR A 146 6.21 0.67 10.81
C THR A 146 5.02 -0.21 11.20
N LEU A 147 4.59 -1.16 10.36
CA LEU A 147 3.49 -2.09 10.66
C LEU A 147 3.85 -3.21 11.66
N LEU A 148 4.74 -2.91 12.61
CA LEU A 148 4.88 -3.64 13.86
C LEU A 148 3.58 -3.61 14.73
N ARG A 149 2.50 -2.98 14.25
CA ARG A 149 1.14 -2.92 14.82
C ARG A 149 0.10 -3.56 13.88
N CYS A 150 -0.90 -4.24 14.46
CA CYS A 150 -1.35 -5.54 13.98
C CYS A 150 -2.25 -5.61 12.73
N CYS A 151 -2.75 -4.51 12.16
CA CYS A 151 -3.54 -4.56 10.93
C CYS A 151 -3.67 -3.22 10.17
N VAL A 152 -4.02 -3.34 8.88
CA VAL A 152 -4.34 -2.25 7.94
C VAL A 152 -5.67 -2.58 7.26
N ARG A 153 -6.68 -1.71 7.44
CA ARG A 153 -7.99 -1.86 6.78
C ARG A 153 -7.94 -1.30 5.35
N ALA A 154 -8.44 -2.08 4.39
CA ALA A 154 -8.66 -1.63 3.02
C ALA A 154 -10.11 -1.14 2.87
N LEU A 155 -10.40 0.05 3.41
CA LEU A 155 -11.75 0.60 3.52
C LEU A 155 -12.41 0.89 2.16
N SER A 156 -11.61 1.05 1.11
CA SER A 156 -12.12 1.20 -0.25
C SER A 156 -12.38 -0.13 -0.95
N SER A 157 -12.29 -1.25 -0.24
CA SER A 157 -12.61 -2.57 -0.79
C SER A 157 -13.68 -3.25 0.09
N LYS A 158 -14.54 -4.06 -0.53
CA LYS A 158 -15.53 -4.93 0.13
C LYS A 158 -15.48 -6.34 -0.42
N LEU A 159 -15.92 -7.31 0.37
CA LEU A 159 -16.18 -8.63 -0.18
C LEU A 159 -17.41 -8.58 -1.11
N THR A 160 -17.35 -9.22 -2.28
CA THR A 160 -18.45 -9.24 -3.25
C THR A 160 -19.72 -9.87 -2.68
N ARG A 161 -19.58 -10.77 -1.70
CA ARG A 161 -20.68 -11.53 -1.10
C ARG A 161 -21.09 -11.05 0.29
N LEU A 162 -20.34 -10.15 0.92
CA LEU A 162 -20.54 -9.72 2.31
C LEU A 162 -20.32 -8.22 2.44
N GLU A 163 -20.99 -7.56 3.38
CA GLU A 163 -20.78 -6.12 3.61
C GLU A 163 -19.44 -5.80 4.32
N GLY A 164 -18.59 -6.80 4.56
CA GLY A 164 -17.30 -6.66 5.23
C GLY A 164 -16.19 -6.09 4.34
N SER A 165 -15.23 -5.43 4.96
CA SER A 165 -14.01 -4.93 4.30
C SER A 165 -12.83 -5.88 4.55
N PRO A 166 -11.98 -6.12 3.54
CA PRO A 166 -10.75 -6.87 3.73
C PRO A 166 -9.76 -6.09 4.58
N VAL A 167 -9.02 -6.81 5.40
CA VAL A 167 -8.03 -6.29 6.34
C VAL A 167 -6.75 -7.08 6.20
N VAL A 168 -5.62 -6.37 6.09
CA VAL A 168 -4.29 -6.98 6.17
C VAL A 168 -3.90 -7.03 7.64
N HIS A 169 -3.66 -8.22 8.19
CA HIS A 169 -3.16 -8.41 9.54
C HIS A 169 -1.69 -8.81 9.52
N ILE A 170 -0.91 -8.19 10.39
CA ILE A 170 0.51 -8.51 10.61
C ILE A 170 0.70 -8.76 12.12
N TYR A 171 0.69 -10.04 12.53
CA TYR A 171 0.84 -10.38 13.94
C TYR A 171 2.30 -10.64 14.30
N GLN A 172 2.68 -10.26 15.52
CA GLN A 172 4.08 -10.31 15.96
C GLN A 172 4.69 -11.73 16.07
N LEU A 173 3.90 -12.79 15.89
CA LEU A 173 4.32 -14.19 16.03
C LEU A 173 3.68 -15.14 15.00
N GLU A 174 2.90 -14.62 14.05
CA GLU A 174 2.19 -15.45 13.07
C GLU A 174 2.53 -15.02 11.64
N HIS A 175 1.98 -15.74 10.67
CA HIS A 175 2.02 -15.34 9.27
C HIS A 175 1.16 -14.07 9.09
N PRO A 176 1.63 -13.08 8.30
CA PRO A 176 0.73 -12.06 7.80
C PRO A 176 -0.47 -12.71 7.13
N LYS A 177 -1.65 -12.15 7.31
CA LYS A 177 -2.87 -12.70 6.70
C LYS A 177 -3.72 -11.58 6.13
N ILE A 178 -4.33 -11.85 4.99
CA ILE A 178 -5.43 -11.05 4.48
C ILE A 178 -6.69 -11.78 4.93
N ASP A 179 -7.43 -11.14 5.81
CA ASP A 179 -8.64 -11.68 6.43
C ASP A 179 -9.76 -10.65 6.30
N TRP A 180 -10.94 -11.01 6.77
CA TRP A 180 -12.08 -10.12 6.75
C TRP A 180 -12.52 -9.79 8.17
N ASP A 181 -12.94 -8.54 8.37
CA ASP A 181 -13.36 -8.09 9.69
C ASP A 181 -14.90 -8.07 9.79
N TYR A 182 -15.42 -8.93 10.67
CA TYR A 182 -16.81 -8.89 11.13
C TYR A 182 -16.90 -7.81 12.19
N SER A 183 -17.17 -6.57 11.83
CA SER A 183 -17.26 -5.51 12.82
C SER A 183 -18.38 -5.80 13.84
N GLN A 184 -18.04 -6.30 15.04
CA GLN A 184 -18.84 -6.09 16.27
C GLN A 184 -18.04 -5.97 17.58
N ASP A 185 -16.80 -6.48 17.72
CA ASP A 185 -16.09 -6.35 18.99
C ASP A 185 -14.69 -5.73 18.89
N GLU A 186 -14.53 -4.64 19.64
CA GLU A 186 -13.28 -4.08 20.21
C GLU A 186 -12.06 -3.88 19.30
N CYS A 187 -12.26 -3.52 18.03
CA CYS A 187 -11.26 -2.70 17.33
C CYS A 187 -11.36 -1.19 17.69
N SER A 188 -11.44 -0.85 18.98
CA SER A 188 -11.55 0.53 19.50
C SER A 188 -10.22 1.27 19.67
N LYS A 189 -9.10 0.77 19.10
CA LYS A 189 -7.75 1.37 19.18
C LYS A 189 -7.00 1.45 17.86
N TRP A 190 -7.65 1.30 16.70
CA TRP A 190 -6.96 0.85 15.49
C TRP A 190 -7.08 1.81 14.31
N ALA A 191 -6.12 1.65 13.43
CA ALA A 191 -5.74 2.59 12.41
C ALA A 191 -6.49 2.46 11.10
N ASN A 192 -6.70 3.60 10.45
CA ASN A 192 -7.20 3.66 9.09
C ASN A 192 -6.17 4.41 8.22
N PRO A 193 -5.23 3.71 7.58
CA PRO A 193 -4.27 4.36 6.71
C PRO A 193 -4.99 4.95 5.49
N HIS A 194 -4.49 6.09 5.03
CA HIS A 194 -5.05 6.84 3.92
C HIS A 194 -3.91 7.45 3.10
N CYS A 195 -4.21 7.84 1.87
CA CYS A 195 -3.27 8.53 0.99
C CYS A 195 -3.84 9.87 0.52
N SER A 196 -2.96 10.76 0.05
CA SER A 196 -3.42 11.89 -0.75
C SER A 196 -3.93 11.38 -2.10
N LYS A 197 -5.03 11.95 -2.62
CA LYS A 197 -5.74 11.52 -3.87
C LYS A 197 -4.87 11.41 -5.13
N LYS A 198 -3.61 11.86 -5.12
CA LYS A 198 -2.75 11.85 -6.32
C LYS A 198 -2.27 10.41 -6.59
N LYS A 199 -2.80 9.82 -7.66
CA LYS A 199 -2.40 8.51 -8.21
C LYS A 199 -1.72 8.76 -9.55
N VAL A 200 -0.52 8.22 -9.75
CA VAL A 200 0.34 8.51 -10.93
C VAL A 200 0.86 7.23 -11.56
#